data_AF-A0A3M7PUD4-F1
#
_entry.id   AF-A0A3M7PUD4-F1
#
_cell.length_a   1.000
_cell.length_b   1.000
_cell.length_c   1.000
_cell.angle_alpha   90.00
_cell.angle_beta   90.00
_cell.angle_gamma   90.00
#
_symmetry.space_group_name_H-M   'P 1'
#
loop_
_entity.id
_entity.type
_entity.pdbx_description
1 polymer ?
#
loop_
_entity_poly.entity_id
_entity_poly.type
_entity_poly.pdbx_seq_one_letter_code
_entity_poly.pdbx_strand_id
1 'polypeptide(L)'
;MADQLDLVRCEICKKLLKEPVMLPCGEVCCKECVSSYEKGGSNCFLCYFCHQEHEVPKSGFKTNNKVERLVRSLMESRFKMLSDSTKAQEKQLTSDEGIDKIKNHCSLLRYDVELKTKFATDDINQIHDFLIEKINEYEKKAINEYENKEDYKQEIDRLDFSIEDFLEKFHSFLNLKSLIEI
;
A
#
# COMPACT_ATOMS: atom_id res chain seq x y z
N MET A 1 -30.83 6.30 2.87
CA MET A 1 -29.79 6.87 1.97
C MET A 1 -28.66 5.86 1.93
N ALA A 2 -28.18 5.44 0.76
CA ALA A 2 -27.09 4.48 0.65
C ALA A 2 -25.81 5.08 1.27
N ASP A 3 -25.10 4.32 2.09
CA ASP A 3 -23.82 4.73 2.67
C ASP A 3 -22.82 4.80 1.52
N GLN A 4 -22.07 5.90 1.37
CA GLN A 4 -21.09 6.05 0.27
C GLN A 4 -20.04 4.93 0.28
N LEU A 5 -19.88 4.25 1.42
CA LEU A 5 -19.00 3.11 1.56
C LEU A 5 -19.50 1.82 0.95
N ASP A 6 -20.78 1.75 0.61
CA ASP A 6 -21.32 0.62 -0.14
C ASP A 6 -20.70 0.58 -1.56
N LEU A 7 -20.26 1.72 -2.11
CA LEU A 7 -19.53 1.79 -3.39
C LEU A 7 -18.15 1.14 -3.36
N VAL A 8 -17.59 0.95 -2.17
CA VAL A 8 -16.26 0.37 -1.96
C VAL A 8 -16.30 -0.88 -1.09
N ARG A 9 -17.48 -1.49 -1.00
CA ARG A 9 -17.69 -2.78 -0.34
C ARG A 9 -17.49 -3.89 -1.36
N CYS A 10 -16.71 -4.90 -0.99
CA CYS A 10 -16.58 -6.12 -1.78
C CYS A 10 -17.89 -6.90 -1.72
N GLU A 11 -18.48 -7.20 -2.88
CA GLU A 11 -19.71 -7.98 -2.92
C GLU A 11 -19.53 -9.46 -2.52
N ILE A 12 -18.30 -9.96 -2.49
CA ILE A 12 -18.01 -11.35 -2.09
C ILE A 12 -17.96 -11.46 -0.57
N CYS A 13 -17.07 -10.72 0.10
CA CYS A 13 -16.88 -10.83 1.54
C CYS A 13 -17.72 -9.82 2.36
N LYS A 14 -18.45 -8.92 1.68
CA LYS A 14 -19.27 -7.84 2.26
C LYS A 14 -18.49 -6.87 3.18
N LYS A 15 -17.16 -6.89 3.14
CA LYS A 15 -16.27 -5.94 3.83
C LYS A 15 -15.78 -4.88 2.85
N LEU A 16 -15.16 -3.82 3.36
CA LEU A 16 -14.46 -2.85 2.50
C LEU A 16 -13.37 -3.55 1.69
N LEU A 17 -13.16 -3.06 0.48
CA LEU A 17 -12.14 -3.60 -0.42
C LEU A 17 -10.75 -3.53 0.22
N LYS A 18 -10.13 -4.70 0.45
CA LYS A 18 -8.73 -4.86 0.86
C LYS A 18 -7.94 -5.32 -0.35
N GLU A 19 -6.90 -4.56 -0.73
CA GLU A 19 -6.15 -4.78 -1.96
C GLU A 19 -7.08 -4.98 -3.17
N PRO A 20 -7.90 -3.97 -3.54
CA PRO A 20 -8.89 -4.12 -4.59
C PRO A 20 -8.23 -4.54 -5.90
N VAL A 21 -8.78 -5.52 -6.59
CA VAL A 21 -8.35 -5.95 -7.92
C VAL A 21 -9.48 -5.74 -8.92
N MET A 22 -9.14 -5.34 -10.14
CA MET A 22 -10.11 -5.22 -11.23
C MET A 22 -10.13 -6.53 -12.03
N LEU A 23 -11.31 -7.13 -12.12
CA LEU A 23 -11.53 -8.35 -12.89
C LEU A 23 -11.70 -8.03 -14.38
N PRO A 24 -11.52 -9.01 -15.30
CA PRO A 24 -11.70 -8.81 -16.73
C PRO A 24 -13.13 -8.36 -17.12
N CYS A 25 -14.12 -8.71 -16.31
CA CYS A 25 -15.50 -8.26 -16.48
C CYS A 25 -15.76 -6.81 -16.02
N GLY A 26 -14.74 -6.12 -15.48
CA GLY A 26 -14.80 -4.73 -15.01
C GLY A 26 -15.14 -4.55 -13.53
N GLU A 27 -15.64 -5.60 -12.87
CA GLU A 27 -15.96 -5.57 -11.45
C GLU A 27 -14.72 -5.55 -10.56
N VAL A 28 -14.87 -5.05 -9.33
CA VAL A 28 -13.79 -4.92 -8.36
C VAL A 28 -14.09 -5.74 -7.10
N CYS A 29 -13.12 -6.54 -6.66
CA CYS A 29 -13.22 -7.29 -5.41
C CYS A 29 -11.87 -7.30 -4.67
N CYS A 30 -11.82 -7.86 -3.46
CA CYS A 30 -10.55 -8.03 -2.75
C CYS A 30 -9.67 -9.07 -3.46
N LYS A 31 -8.34 -8.88 -3.42
CA LYS A 31 -7.38 -9.86 -3.96
C LYS A 31 -7.58 -11.27 -3.38
N GLU A 32 -7.73 -11.40 -2.08
CA GLU A 32 -8.01 -12.68 -1.41
C GLU A 32 -9.35 -13.30 -1.86
N CYS A 33 -10.33 -12.46 -2.18
CA CYS A 33 -11.65 -12.92 -2.61
C CYS A 33 -11.59 -13.55 -4.01
N VAL A 34 -10.83 -12.99 -4.96
CA VAL A 34 -10.68 -13.64 -6.29
C VAL A 34 -9.85 -14.91 -6.21
N SER A 35 -8.80 -14.95 -5.39
CA SER A 35 -7.94 -16.14 -5.24
C SER A 35 -8.69 -17.35 -4.68
N SER A 36 -9.77 -17.13 -3.92
CA SER A 36 -10.65 -18.21 -3.45
C SER A 36 -11.43 -18.92 -4.57
N TYR A 37 -11.55 -18.30 -5.76
CA TYR A 37 -12.23 -18.86 -6.94
C TYR A 37 -11.27 -19.34 -8.03
N GLU A 38 -9.96 -19.26 -7.79
CA GLU A 38 -8.96 -19.85 -8.68
C GLU A 38 -9.07 -21.38 -8.60
N LYS A 39 -9.27 -22.03 -9.75
CA LYS A 39 -9.29 -23.49 -9.81
C LYS A 39 -7.84 -23.97 -9.69
N GLY A 40 -7.46 -24.51 -8.53
CA GLY A 40 -6.08 -24.93 -8.23
C GLY A 40 -5.37 -25.61 -9.41
N GLY A 41 -4.31 -24.98 -9.92
CA GLY A 41 -3.49 -25.48 -11.03
C GLY A 41 -3.97 -25.11 -12.45
N SER A 42 -5.11 -24.45 -12.60
CA SER A 42 -5.60 -23.94 -13.89
C SER A 42 -5.26 -22.44 -14.01
N ASN A 43 -4.81 -21.97 -15.17
CA ASN A 43 -4.61 -20.52 -15.45
C ASN A 43 -5.94 -19.76 -15.63
N CYS A 44 -7.04 -20.27 -15.09
CA CYS A 44 -8.38 -19.75 -15.25
C CYS A 44 -9.13 -19.73 -13.91
N PHE A 45 -10.08 -18.81 -13.77
CA PHE A 45 -10.98 -18.72 -12.64
C PHE A 45 -12.42 -18.50 -13.11
N LEU A 46 -13.40 -18.94 -12.32
CA LEU A 46 -14.81 -18.67 -12.56
C LEU A 46 -15.19 -17.37 -11.83
N CYS A 47 -15.58 -16.34 -12.57
CA CYS A 47 -15.91 -15.05 -11.98
C CYS A 47 -17.25 -15.09 -11.24
N TYR A 48 -17.26 -14.67 -9.98
CA TYR A 48 -18.46 -14.57 -9.13
C TYR A 48 -19.54 -13.63 -9.69
N PHE A 49 -19.16 -12.61 -10.47
CA PHE A 49 -20.07 -11.55 -10.90
C PHE A 49 -20.74 -11.85 -12.24
N CYS A 50 -19.95 -12.16 -13.27
CA CYS A 50 -20.47 -12.43 -14.62
C CYS A 50 -20.70 -13.92 -14.89
N HIS A 51 -20.28 -14.80 -13.97
CA HIS A 51 -20.37 -16.26 -14.10
C HIS A 51 -19.66 -16.84 -15.33
N GLN A 52 -18.68 -16.12 -15.88
CA GLN A 52 -17.84 -16.56 -17.00
C GLN A 52 -16.46 -17.01 -16.51
N GLU A 53 -15.86 -17.93 -17.26
CA GLU A 53 -14.48 -18.34 -17.05
C GLU A 53 -13.54 -17.33 -17.71
N HIS A 54 -12.54 -16.89 -16.95
CA HIS A 54 -11.55 -15.92 -17.40
C HIS A 54 -10.14 -16.41 -17.09
N GLU A 55 -9.18 -16.01 -17.91
CA GLU A 55 -7.77 -16.26 -17.65
C GLU A 55 -7.26 -15.42 -16.47
N VAL A 56 -6.45 -16.04 -15.62
CA VAL A 56 -5.67 -15.35 -14.59
C VAL A 56 -4.48 -14.69 -15.28
N PRO A 57 -4.24 -13.38 -15.06
CA PRO A 57 -3.07 -12.71 -15.63
C PRO A 57 -1.77 -13.42 -15.21
N LYS A 58 -0.78 -13.51 -16.11
CA LYS A 58 0.50 -14.20 -15.83
C LYS A 58 1.24 -13.67 -14.59
N SER A 59 1.06 -12.40 -14.26
CA SER A 59 1.63 -11.77 -13.06
C SER A 59 0.72 -11.83 -11.83
N GLY A 60 -0.39 -12.59 -11.91
CA GLY A 60 -1.50 -12.52 -10.96
C GLY A 60 -2.28 -11.21 -11.05
N PHE A 61 -3.35 -11.13 -10.24
CA PHE A 61 -4.14 -9.92 -10.10
C PHE A 61 -3.35 -8.84 -9.35
N LYS A 62 -3.17 -7.69 -10.00
CA LYS A 62 -2.52 -6.52 -9.41
C LYS A 62 -3.54 -5.63 -8.70
N THR A 63 -3.12 -5.05 -7.59
CA THR A 63 -3.93 -4.09 -6.84
C THR A 63 -4.21 -2.85 -7.69
N ASN A 64 -5.47 -2.43 -7.70
CA ASN A 64 -5.94 -1.20 -8.30
C ASN A 64 -5.76 -0.04 -7.31
N ASN A 65 -4.59 0.57 -7.34
CA ASN A 65 -4.22 1.67 -6.44
C ASN A 65 -5.16 2.90 -6.55
N LYS A 66 -5.89 3.06 -7.66
CA LYS A 66 -6.91 4.13 -7.78
C LYS A 66 -8.11 3.84 -6.89
N VAL A 67 -8.62 2.61 -6.92
CA VAL A 67 -9.72 2.19 -6.04
C VAL A 67 -9.27 2.16 -4.59
N GLU A 68 -8.04 1.71 -4.31
CA GLU A 68 -7.48 1.72 -2.95
C GLU A 68 -7.40 3.15 -2.38
N ARG A 69 -7.03 4.15 -3.19
CA ARG A 69 -7.09 5.56 -2.80
C ARG A 69 -8.52 6.05 -2.55
N LEU A 70 -9.49 5.60 -3.34
CA LEU A 70 -10.90 5.94 -3.13
C LEU A 70 -11.45 5.37 -1.82
N VAL A 71 -11.18 4.07 -1.55
CA VAL A 71 -11.54 3.40 -0.28
C VAL A 71 -11.03 4.22 0.91
N ARG A 72 -9.77 4.63 0.85
CA ARG A 72 -9.15 5.47 1.90
C ARG A 72 -9.84 6.81 2.06
N SER A 73 -10.05 7.55 0.97
CA SER A 73 -10.65 8.89 1.05
C SER A 73 -12.05 8.86 1.65
N LEU A 74 -12.87 7.86 1.29
CA LEU A 74 -14.20 7.67 1.86
C LEU A 74 -14.13 7.27 3.34
N MET A 75 -13.15 6.44 3.71
CA MET A 75 -12.90 6.06 5.11
C MET A 75 -12.51 7.24 5.98
N GLU A 76 -11.55 8.06 5.54
CA GLU A 76 -11.09 9.26 6.23
C GLU A 76 -12.25 10.25 6.44
N SER A 77 -13.07 10.44 5.40
CA SER A 77 -14.25 11.30 5.47
C SER A 77 -15.27 10.79 6.51
N ARG A 78 -15.60 9.49 6.49
CA ARG A 78 -16.52 8.89 7.46
C ARG A 78 -15.97 8.95 8.88
N PHE A 79 -14.68 8.71 9.07
CA PHE A 79 -14.07 8.73 10.39
C PHE A 79 -14.14 10.12 11.00
N LYS A 80 -13.84 11.16 10.21
CA LYS A 80 -13.98 12.56 10.64
C LYS A 80 -15.42 12.88 11.06
N MET A 81 -16.41 12.43 10.27
CA MET A 81 -17.82 12.60 10.65
C MET A 81 -18.16 11.84 11.93
N LEU A 82 -17.67 10.61 12.10
CA LEU A 82 -17.91 9.81 13.30
C LEU A 82 -17.27 10.44 14.53
N SER A 83 -16.02 10.91 14.48
CA SER A 83 -15.34 11.56 15.60
C SER A 83 -16.05 12.83 16.08
N ASP A 84 -16.64 13.58 15.14
CA ASP A 84 -17.43 14.77 15.45
C ASP A 84 -18.78 14.40 16.07
N SER A 85 -19.34 13.25 15.67
CA SER A 85 -20.62 12.72 16.17
C SER A 85 -20.51 12.08 17.56
N THR A 86 -19.40 11.37 17.86
CA THR A 86 -19.22 10.67 19.14
C THR A 86 -19.14 11.64 20.32
N LYS A 87 -18.60 12.86 20.10
CA LYS A 87 -18.57 13.92 21.12
C LYS A 87 -19.97 14.42 21.52
N ALA A 88 -21.02 14.11 20.75
CA ALA A 88 -22.37 14.62 20.96
C ALA A 88 -23.39 13.61 21.53
N GLN A 89 -23.06 12.30 21.65
CA GLN A 89 -24.06 11.25 21.88
C GLN A 89 -23.78 10.22 23.01
N GLU A 90 -22.98 10.56 24.02
CA GLU A 90 -22.62 9.63 25.11
C GLU A 90 -23.78 9.17 26.04
N LYS A 91 -25.01 9.67 25.91
CA LYS A 91 -26.08 9.44 26.92
C LYS A 91 -27.11 8.35 26.64
N GLN A 92 -27.13 7.69 25.48
CA GLN A 92 -28.19 6.72 25.14
C GLN A 92 -27.69 5.57 24.26
N LEU A 93 -26.86 4.66 24.80
CA LEU A 93 -26.50 3.43 24.10
C LEU A 93 -26.73 2.20 24.98
N THR A 94 -27.30 1.16 24.38
CA THR A 94 -27.42 -0.18 24.97
C THR A 94 -26.06 -0.91 24.92
N SER A 95 -25.86 -1.93 25.77
CA SER A 95 -24.56 -2.62 25.89
C SER A 95 -24.06 -3.22 24.58
N ASP A 96 -24.97 -3.81 23.79
CA ASP A 96 -24.60 -4.55 22.59
C ASP A 96 -24.31 -3.62 21.39
N GLU A 97 -25.07 -2.54 21.25
CA GLU A 97 -24.80 -1.48 20.27
C GLU A 97 -23.47 -0.76 20.55
N GLY A 98 -23.12 -0.61 21.84
CA GLY A 98 -21.82 -0.10 22.25
C GLY A 98 -20.68 -1.02 21.83
N ILE A 99 -20.83 -2.33 22.04
CA ILE A 99 -19.82 -3.34 21.65
C ILE A 99 -19.60 -3.34 20.14
N ASP A 100 -20.64 -3.30 19.33
CA ASP A 100 -20.51 -3.30 17.87
C ASP A 100 -19.91 -2.01 17.34
N LYS A 101 -20.24 -0.85 17.93
CA LYS A 101 -19.56 0.42 17.60
C LYS A 101 -18.07 0.36 17.92
N ILE A 102 -17.69 -0.18 19.08
CA ILE A 102 -16.28 -0.36 19.46
C ILE A 102 -15.57 -1.31 18.49
N LYS A 103 -16.14 -2.47 18.19
CA LYS A 103 -15.56 -3.44 17.23
C LYS A 103 -15.36 -2.82 15.85
N ASN A 104 -16.34 -2.06 15.36
CA ASN A 104 -16.23 -1.35 14.09
C ASN A 104 -15.13 -0.29 14.15
N HIS A 105 -15.10 0.55 15.19
CA HIS A 105 -14.07 1.56 15.37
C HIS A 105 -12.66 0.97 15.42
N CYS A 106 -12.44 -0.08 16.23
CA CYS A 106 -11.15 -0.76 16.31
C CYS A 106 -10.76 -1.44 14.99
N SER A 107 -11.74 -1.95 14.22
CA SER A 107 -11.46 -2.55 12.90
C SER A 107 -11.05 -1.49 11.89
N LEU A 108 -11.66 -0.31 11.93
CA LEU A 108 -11.25 0.84 11.12
C LEU A 108 -9.84 1.33 11.49
N LEU A 109 -9.54 1.46 12.79
CA LEU A 109 -8.21 1.83 13.25
C LEU A 109 -7.14 0.83 12.81
N ARG A 110 -7.41 -0.49 12.94
CA ARG A 110 -6.49 -1.53 12.46
C ARG A 110 -6.22 -1.40 10.97
N TYR A 111 -7.26 -1.18 10.16
CA TYR A 111 -7.11 -0.99 8.73
C TYR A 111 -6.28 0.27 8.40
N ASP A 112 -6.50 1.38 9.10
CA ASP A 112 -5.72 2.61 8.90
C ASP A 112 -4.23 2.41 9.22
N VAL A 113 -3.93 1.71 10.31
CA VAL A 113 -2.55 1.34 10.67
C VAL A 113 -1.94 0.44 9.58
N GLU A 114 -2.62 -0.65 9.21
CA GLU A 114 -2.15 -1.56 8.14
C GLU A 114 -1.88 -0.81 6.83
N LEU A 115 -2.79 0.08 6.45
CA LEU A 115 -2.70 0.86 5.22
C LEU A 115 -1.52 1.83 5.29
N LYS A 116 -1.42 2.66 6.33
CA LYS A 116 -0.33 3.62 6.49
C LYS A 116 1.04 2.95 6.55
N THR A 117 1.15 1.82 7.26
CA THR A 117 2.38 1.01 7.28
C THR A 117 2.75 0.55 5.88
N LYS A 118 1.78 0.02 5.11
CA LYS A 118 2.02 -0.42 3.73
C LYS A 118 2.55 0.70 2.85
N PHE A 119 1.97 1.91 2.89
CA PHE A 119 2.47 3.04 2.09
C PHE A 119 3.88 3.47 2.50
N ALA A 120 4.15 3.55 3.80
CA ALA A 120 5.49 3.88 4.26
C ALA A 120 6.52 2.85 3.79
N THR A 121 6.17 1.56 3.82
CA THR A 121 7.01 0.49 3.30
C THR A 121 7.22 0.59 1.80
N ASP A 122 6.17 0.86 1.01
CA ASP A 122 6.27 1.03 -0.45
C ASP A 122 7.18 2.23 -0.82
N ASP A 123 7.05 3.36 -0.12
CA ASP A 123 7.92 4.53 -0.31
C ASP A 123 9.38 4.21 0.00
N ILE A 124 9.63 3.48 1.11
CA ILE A 124 10.99 3.02 1.48
C ILE A 124 11.56 2.10 0.40
N ASN A 125 10.77 1.13 -0.08
CA ASN A 125 11.21 0.19 -1.11
C ASN A 125 11.51 0.90 -2.43
N GLN A 126 10.71 1.91 -2.80
CA GLN A 126 10.97 2.69 -4.01
C GLN A 126 12.29 3.45 -3.92
N ILE A 127 12.60 4.05 -2.76
CA ILE A 127 13.88 4.72 -2.52
C ILE A 127 15.02 3.69 -2.56
N HIS A 128 14.85 2.54 -1.90
CA HIS A 128 15.83 1.46 -1.90
C HIS A 128 16.19 1.03 -3.33
N ASP A 129 15.19 0.71 -4.15
CA ASP A 129 15.40 0.21 -5.50
C ASP A 129 16.08 1.25 -6.40
N PHE A 130 15.70 2.52 -6.25
CA PHE A 130 16.34 3.64 -6.94
C PHE A 130 17.83 3.76 -6.60
N LEU A 131 18.19 3.62 -5.31
CA LEU A 131 19.59 3.69 -4.87
C LEU A 131 20.40 2.51 -5.39
N ILE A 132 19.84 1.30 -5.34
CA ILE A 132 20.49 0.10 -5.90
C ILE A 132 20.75 0.28 -7.40
N GLU A 133 19.78 0.81 -8.15
CA GLU A 133 19.98 1.11 -9.58
C GLU A 133 21.14 2.10 -9.80
N LYS A 134 21.21 3.18 -9.01
CA LYS A 134 22.30 4.16 -9.10
C LYS A 134 23.66 3.58 -8.77
N ILE A 135 23.75 2.72 -7.75
CA ILE A 135 24.99 2.01 -7.40
C ILE A 135 25.44 1.11 -8.57
N ASN A 136 24.52 0.35 -9.16
CA ASN A 136 24.84 -0.54 -10.28
C ASN A 136 25.28 0.23 -11.54
N GLU A 137 24.64 1.37 -11.83
CA GLU A 137 25.08 2.27 -12.91
C GLU A 137 26.50 2.78 -12.67
N TYR A 138 26.80 3.17 -11.43
CA TYR A 138 28.11 3.63 -11.03
C TYR A 138 29.17 2.52 -11.18
N GLU A 139 28.91 1.33 -10.63
CA GLU A 139 29.80 0.17 -10.71
C GLU A 139 30.17 -0.15 -12.18
N LYS A 140 29.17 -0.17 -13.07
CA LYS A 140 29.42 -0.39 -14.51
C LYS A 140 30.31 0.68 -15.13
N LYS A 141 30.12 1.96 -14.78
CA LYS A 141 30.96 3.05 -15.27
C LYS A 141 32.39 2.91 -14.75
N ALA A 142 32.56 2.65 -13.46
CA ALA A 142 33.86 2.45 -12.83
C ALA A 142 34.63 1.29 -13.46
N ILE A 143 33.97 0.15 -13.71
CA ILE A 143 34.57 -1.01 -14.40
C ILE A 143 34.99 -0.65 -15.84
N ASN A 144 34.11 0.02 -16.60
CA ASN A 144 34.40 0.41 -17.98
C ASN A 144 35.53 1.46 -18.07
N GLU A 145 35.65 2.34 -17.08
CA GLU A 145 36.76 3.30 -16.97
C GLU A 145 38.06 2.61 -16.52
N TYR A 146 37.97 1.62 -15.62
CA TYR A 146 39.08 0.76 -15.18
C TYR A 146 39.68 -0.07 -16.33
N GLU A 147 38.85 -0.62 -17.22
CA GLU A 147 39.32 -1.31 -18.43
C GLU A 147 40.07 -0.38 -19.40
N ASN A 148 40.02 0.95 -19.19
CA ASN A 148 40.52 1.95 -20.14
C ASN A 148 41.61 2.93 -19.62
N LYS A 149 42.05 2.96 -18.33
CA LYS A 149 43.21 3.79 -17.88
C LYS A 149 43.73 3.52 -16.45
N GLU A 150 45.01 3.84 -16.23
CA GLU A 150 45.96 3.34 -15.19
C GLU A 150 46.04 4.04 -13.81
N ASP A 151 45.08 4.86 -13.33
CA ASP A 151 45.22 5.46 -11.97
C ASP A 151 43.89 5.62 -11.23
N TYR A 152 43.66 4.76 -10.22
CA TYR A 152 42.33 4.41 -9.66
C TYR A 152 42.07 4.97 -8.25
N LYS A 153 43.09 5.50 -7.57
CA LYS A 153 42.96 5.96 -6.17
C LYS A 153 42.11 7.21 -6.02
N GLN A 154 42.27 8.18 -6.93
CA GLN A 154 41.57 9.47 -6.83
C GLN A 154 40.06 9.35 -7.07
N GLU A 155 39.62 8.37 -7.84
CA GLU A 155 38.20 8.15 -8.13
C GLU A 155 37.51 7.37 -7.01
N ILE A 156 38.20 6.43 -6.35
CA ILE A 156 37.71 5.75 -5.13
C ILE A 156 37.49 6.77 -4.00
N ASP A 157 38.46 7.67 -3.77
CA ASP A 157 38.35 8.69 -2.73
C ASP A 157 37.18 9.66 -2.98
N ARG A 158 36.82 9.93 -4.26
CA ARG A 158 35.64 10.76 -4.60
C ARG A 158 34.31 10.06 -4.34
N LEU A 159 34.26 8.73 -4.47
CA LEU A 159 33.05 7.96 -4.19
C LEU A 159 32.75 7.86 -2.72
N ASP A 160 33.77 7.54 -1.93
CA ASP A 160 33.62 7.46 -0.48
C ASP A 160 33.07 8.79 0.03
N PHE A 161 33.57 9.91 -0.49
CA PHE A 161 33.02 11.24 -0.20
C PHE A 161 31.55 11.42 -0.62
N SER A 162 31.14 10.95 -1.80
CA SER A 162 29.73 11.05 -2.25
C SER A 162 28.79 10.14 -1.45
N ILE A 163 29.26 8.97 -1.02
CA ILE A 163 28.50 8.05 -0.17
C ILE A 163 28.35 8.65 1.23
N GLU A 164 29.40 9.23 1.80
CA GLU A 164 29.35 9.92 3.09
C GLU A 164 28.40 11.13 3.07
N ASP A 165 28.47 11.99 2.06
CA ASP A 165 27.54 13.13 1.90
C ASP A 165 26.08 12.67 1.75
N PHE A 166 25.84 11.55 1.05
CA PHE A 166 24.53 10.96 0.96
C PHE A 166 24.04 10.42 2.32
N LEU A 167 24.90 9.70 3.05
CA LEU A 167 24.56 9.16 4.36
C LEU A 167 24.25 10.27 5.37
N GLU A 168 24.98 11.39 5.35
CA GLU A 168 24.66 12.56 6.18
C GLU A 168 23.28 13.15 5.84
N LYS A 169 22.97 13.31 4.55
CA LYS A 169 21.66 13.80 4.11
C LYS A 169 20.54 12.84 4.50
N PHE A 170 20.78 11.53 4.41
CA PHE A 170 19.84 10.50 4.81
C PHE A 170 19.61 10.49 6.33
N HIS A 171 20.66 10.62 7.13
CA HIS A 171 20.56 10.76 8.58
C HIS A 171 19.83 12.04 9.00
N SER A 172 20.07 13.16 8.32
CA SER A 172 19.35 14.42 8.53
C SER A 172 17.84 14.28 8.23
N PHE A 173 17.49 13.58 7.14
CA PHE A 173 16.11 13.27 6.78
C PHE A 173 15.42 12.38 7.85
N LEU A 174 16.13 11.40 8.42
CA LEU A 174 15.61 10.58 9.51
C LEU A 174 15.40 11.38 10.82
N ASN A 175 16.32 12.30 11.15
CA ASN A 175 16.19 13.18 12.32
C ASN A 175 15.06 14.23 12.17
N LEU A 176 14.67 14.58 10.94
CA LEU A 176 13.46 15.38 10.69
C LEU A 176 12.17 14.63 11.06
N LYS A 177 12.19 13.29 11.10
CA LYS A 177 11.06 12.47 11.58
C LYS A 177 11.04 12.28 13.10
N SER A 178 12.17 12.42 13.81
CA SER A 178 12.16 12.46 15.29
C SER A 178 11.66 13.78 15.86
N LEU A 179 11.40 14.80 15.01
CA LEU A 179 10.68 16.03 15.37
C LEU A 179 9.17 15.94 15.11
N ILE A 180 8.68 14.81 14.60
CA ILE A 180 7.26 14.44 14.59
C ILE A 180 7.05 13.41 15.70
N GLU A 181 7.45 13.78 16.92
CA GLU A 181 6.95 13.14 18.12
C GLU A 181 5.47 13.52 18.28
N ILE A 182 4.62 12.50 18.21
CA ILE A 182 3.34 12.44 18.94
C ILE A 182 3.67 12.07 20.37
#